data_AF-A0A353VEU5-F1
#
_entry.id   AF-A0A353VEU5-F1
#
_cell.length_a   1.000
_cell.length_b   1.000
_cell.length_c   1.000
_cell.angle_alpha   90.00
_cell.angle_beta   90.00
_cell.angle_gamma   90.00
#
_symmetry.space_group_name_H-M   'P 1'
#
loop_
_entity.id
_entity.type
_entity.pdbx_description
1 polymer ?
#
loop_
_entity_poly.entity_id
_entity_poly.type
_entity_poly.pdbx_seq_one_letter_code
_entity_poly.pdbx_strand_id
1 'polypeptide(L)' 'DIVDKGIVITGGGALLRGLDHLLRQETNLPVTQGDDPLSCVALGTGKVLDELDLLKKVAIPA' A
#
# COMPACT_ATOMS: atom_id res chain seq x y z
N ASP A 1 -9.07 -11.84 5.24
CA ASP A 1 -10.20 -11.37 4.45
C ASP A 1 -9.97 -9.92 4.04
N ILE A 2 -10.29 -9.54 2.81
CA ILE A 2 -10.25 -8.15 2.33
C ILE A 2 -11.49 -7.37 2.80
N VAL A 3 -12.60 -8.07 3.03
CA VAL A 3 -13.86 -7.46 3.49
C VAL A 3 -13.66 -6.82 4.87
N ASP A 4 -12.93 -7.49 5.76
CA ASP A 4 -12.65 -6.98 7.11
C ASP A 4 -11.49 -5.98 7.16
N LYS A 5 -10.45 -6.21 6.34
CA LYS A 5 -9.20 -5.43 6.41
C LYS A 5 -9.22 -4.17 5.54
N GLY A 6 -10.07 -4.15 4.52
CA GLY A 6 -10.20 -3.01 3.60
C GLY A 6 -9.00 -2.78 2.70
N ILE A 7 -8.91 -1.55 2.20
CA ILE A 7 -7.89 -1.05 1.28
C ILE A 7 -7.02 -0.03 2.01
N VAL A 8 -5.70 -0.17 1.93
CA VAL A 8 -4.76 0.87 2.37
C VAL A 8 -4.25 1.61 1.14
N ILE A 9 -4.48 2.92 1.05
CA ILE A 9 -3.96 3.76 -0.02
C ILE A 9 -2.62 4.39 0.36
N THR A 10 -1.71 4.43 -0.59
CA THR A 10 -0.35 4.95 -0.44
C THR A 10 0.13 5.68 -1.70
N GLY A 11 1.33 6.24 -1.67
CA GLY A 11 1.90 7.07 -2.73
C GLY A 11 1.39 8.51 -2.73
N GLY A 12 1.94 9.35 -3.61
CA GLY A 12 1.52 10.75 -3.73
C GLY A 12 0.06 10.92 -4.14
N GLY A 13 -0.49 9.97 -4.91
CA GLY A 13 -1.91 9.96 -5.31
C GLY A 13 -2.86 9.81 -4.11
N ALA A 14 -2.43 9.17 -3.02
CA ALA A 14 -3.25 9.03 -1.81
C ALA A 14 -3.56 10.37 -1.12
N LEU A 15 -2.82 11.44 -1.44
CA LEU A 15 -3.03 12.79 -0.89
C LEU A 15 -4.08 13.58 -1.67
N LEU A 16 -4.63 13.05 -2.76
CA LEU A 16 -5.74 13.67 -3.47
C LEU A 16 -6.95 13.75 -2.54
N ARG A 17 -7.48 14.97 -2.38
CA ARG A 17 -8.60 15.25 -1.47
C ARG A 17 -9.81 14.40 -1.84
N GLY A 18 -10.24 13.56 -0.91
CA GLY A 18 -11.44 12.73 -1.04
C GLY A 18 -11.26 11.44 -1.86
N LEU A 19 -10.03 11.08 -2.25
CA LEU A 19 -9.78 9.82 -2.93
C LEU A 19 -10.15 8.61 -2.07
N ASP A 20 -9.84 8.65 -0.77
CA ASP A 20 -10.24 7.62 0.19
C ASP A 20 -11.76 7.47 0.26
N HIS A 21 -12.49 8.59 0.25
CA HIS A 21 -13.95 8.60 0.27
C HIS A 21 -14.56 8.02 -1.00
N LEU A 22 -14.05 8.42 -2.18
CA LEU A 22 -14.51 7.87 -3.46
C LEU A 22 -14.32 6.36 -3.50
N LEU A 23 -13.14 5.87 -3.10
CA LEU A 23 -12.86 4.43 -3.08
C LEU A 23 -13.77 3.68 -2.10
N ARG A 24 -14.07 4.25 -0.92
CA ARG A 24 -15.05 3.66 0.02
C ARG A 24 -16.44 3.53 -0.62
N GLN A 25 -16.90 4.55 -1.34
CA GLN A 25 -18.21 4.56 -1.98
C GLN A 25 -18.32 3.53 -3.11
N GLU A 26 -17.32 3.47 -3.99
CA GLU A 26 -17.35 2.58 -5.15
C GLU A 26 -17.14 1.11 -4.77
N THR A 27 -16.34 0.84 -3.73
CA THR A 27 -15.99 -0.54 -3.35
C THR A 27 -16.85 -1.10 -2.22
N ASN A 28 -17.55 -0.24 -1.46
CA ASN A 28 -18.19 -0.59 -0.18
C ASN A 28 -17.24 -1.25 0.84
N LEU A 29 -15.93 -1.01 0.71
CA LEU A 29 -14.91 -1.50 1.63
C LEU A 29 -14.38 -0.37 2.52
N PRO A 30 -13.89 -0.69 3.74
CA PRO A 30 -13.08 0.24 4.50
C PRO A 30 -11.87 0.66 3.68
N VAL A 31 -11.56 1.95 3.65
CA VAL A 31 -10.32 2.48 3.05
C VAL A 31 -9.59 3.28 4.11
N THR A 32 -8.27 3.15 4.20
CA THR A 32 -7.43 3.94 5.11
C THR A 32 -6.21 4.46 4.37
N GLN A 33 -5.71 5.63 4.77
CA GLN A 33 -4.46 6.15 4.27
C GLN A 33 -3.31 5.55 5.09
N GLY A 34 -2.23 5.14 4.42
CA GLY A 34 -1.01 4.70 5.11
C GLY A 34 -0.33 5.85 5.87
N ASP A 35 0.37 5.53 6.96
CA ASP A 35 0.94 6.51 7.89
C ASP A 35 1.98 7.46 7.23
N ASP A 36 2.80 6.93 6.32
CA ASP A 36 3.72 7.71 5.48
C ASP A 36 3.56 7.27 4.02
N PRO A 37 2.55 7.81 3.30
CA PRO A 37 2.21 7.33 1.97
C PRO A 37 3.29 7.70 0.94
N LEU A 38 4.05 8.77 1.16
CA LEU A 38 5.08 9.22 0.22
C LEU A 38 6.32 8.33 0.28
N SER A 39 6.76 7.96 1.48
CA SER A 39 7.95 7.14 1.66
C SER A 39 7.68 5.64 1.63
N CYS A 40 6.41 5.21 1.63
CA CYS A 40 6.01 3.82 1.79
C CYS A 40 6.73 2.85 0.83
N VAL A 41 6.92 3.25 -0.43
CA VAL A 41 7.64 2.43 -1.43
C VAL A 41 9.11 2.30 -1.05
N ALA A 42 9.81 3.41 -0.80
CA ALA A 42 11.22 3.40 -0.43
C ALA A 42 11.48 2.61 0.87
N LEU A 43 10.62 2.80 1.88
CA LEU A 43 10.69 2.07 3.14
C LEU A 43 10.46 0.57 2.95
N GLY A 44 9.48 0.17 2.14
CA GLY A 44 9.24 -1.23 1.81
C GLY A 44 10.41 -1.88 1.06
N THR A 45 10.99 -1.15 0.09
CA THR A 45 12.20 -1.58 -0.61
C THR A 45 13.40 -1.70 0.33
N GLY A 46 13.56 -0.80 1.30
CA GLY A 46 14.61 -0.93 2.32
C GLY A 46 14.40 -2.17 3.20
N LYS A 47 13.18 -2.36 3.71
CA LYS A 47 12.84 -3.49 4.59
C LYS A 47 13.10 -4.85 3.96
N VAL A 48 12.83 -5.02 2.66
CA VAL A 48 13.03 -6.33 2.00
C VAL A 48 14.52 -6.72 1.93
N LEU A 49 15.45 -5.76 2.04
CA LEU A 49 16.89 -6.07 2.08
C LEU A 49 17.29 -6.81 3.36
N ASP A 50 16.53 -6.63 4.45
CA ASP A 50 16.70 -7.38 5.70
C ASP A 50 16.05 -8.78 5.63
N GLU A 51 15.22 -9.05 4.62
CA GLU A 51 14.48 -10.30 4.41
C GLU A 51 14.88 -10.98 3.09
N LEU A 52 16.12 -11.47 3.00
CA LEU A 52 16.69 -12.02 1.75
C LEU A 52 15.86 -13.14 1.11
N ASP A 53 15.16 -13.96 1.90
CA ASP A 53 14.28 -15.00 1.36
C ASP A 53 13.01 -14.44 0.74
N LEU A 54 12.46 -13.38 1.31
CA LEU A 54 11.36 -12.63 0.71
C LEU A 54 11.84 -11.94 -0.57
N LEU A 55 13.01 -11.29 -0.52
CA LEU A 55 13.62 -10.64 -1.68
C LEU A 55 13.75 -11.61 -2.86
N LYS A 56 14.28 -12.82 -2.63
CA LYS A 56 14.39 -13.86 -3.67
C LYS A 56 13.05 -14.26 -4.28
N LYS A 57 11.97 -14.25 -3.50
CA LYS A 57 10.61 -14.63 -3.98
C LYS A 57 9.97 -13.54 -4.84
N VAL A 58 10.24 -12.27 -4.54
CA VAL A 58 9.58 -11.13 -5.18
C VAL A 58 10.42 -10.46 -6.26
N ALA A 59 11.74 -10.67 -6.26
CA ALA A 59 12.62 -10.21 -7.33
C ALA A 59 12.26 -10.92 -8.64
N ILE A 60 11.91 -10.15 -9.67
CA ILE A 60 11.74 -10.67 -11.02
C ILE A 60 13.13 -11.10 -11.51
N PRO A 61 13.32 -12.33 -12.01
CA PRO A 61 14.56 -12.69 -12.67
C PRO A 61 14.76 -11.77 -13.86
N ALA A 62 15.88 -11.05 -13.89
CA ALA A 62 16.30 -10.23 -15.01
C ALA A 62 16.73 -11.09 -16.20
#